data_AF-A0A2T2XVL8-F1
#
_entry.id   AF-A0A2T2XVL8-F1
#
_cell.length_a   1.000
_cell.length_b   1.000
_cell.length_c   1.000
_cell.angle_alpha   90.00
_cell.angle_beta   90.00
_cell.angle_gamma   90.00
#
_symmetry.space_group_name_H-M   'P 1'
#
loop_
_entity.id
_entity.type
_entity.pdbx_description
1 polymer ?
#
loop_
_entity_poly.entity_id
_entity_poly.type
_entity_poly.pdbx_seq_one_letter_code
_entity_poly.pdbx_strand_id
1 'polypeptide(L)'
;MNKKVVALAFMIAGITSADAAFAADTTAQAVATWSATAKKDTSSKLVVTPLGSLSFQYAEGVKGFSTQKGLFDVAVEGDATATGFKLTSRLLTNTLTAIDNSGSTLEIGVSYNGEKIEKTSDTTLIDTYNGSNGGNLNAIASGYNRSGRVTAQDAFAFAVVGGTTDGTKALSDYSDLPDGIWSGDVSVEFDATWTS
;
A
#
# COMPACT_ATOMS: atom_id res chain seq x y z
N MET A 1 -17.34 -15.93 15.89
CA MET A 1 -16.68 -16.29 14.62
C MET A 1 -15.22 -15.88 14.71
N ASN A 2 -14.33 -16.83 14.45
CA ASN A 2 -12.89 -16.74 14.67
C ASN A 2 -12.24 -15.65 13.82
N LYS A 3 -11.53 -14.71 14.46
CA LYS A 3 -10.70 -13.70 13.81
C LYS A 3 -9.45 -14.38 13.24
N LYS A 4 -9.49 -14.75 11.97
CA LYS A 4 -8.28 -15.19 11.25
C LYS A 4 -7.53 -13.94 10.83
N VAL A 5 -6.45 -13.65 11.55
CA VAL A 5 -5.38 -12.75 11.10
C VAL A 5 -4.84 -13.36 9.80
N VAL A 6 -5.03 -12.68 8.68
CA VAL A 6 -4.50 -13.14 7.38
C VAL A 6 -3.00 -12.91 7.40
N ALA A 7 -2.24 -14.00 7.24
CA ALA A 7 -0.79 -14.01 7.29
C ALA A 7 -0.19 -13.39 6.01
N LEU A 8 0.81 -12.52 6.19
CA LEU A 8 1.64 -11.94 5.14
C LEU A 8 2.54 -13.05 4.56
N ALA A 9 2.35 -13.43 3.29
CA ALA A 9 3.16 -14.45 2.63
C ALA A 9 4.37 -13.79 1.94
N PHE A 10 5.58 -14.08 2.42
CA PHE A 10 6.84 -13.69 1.76
C PHE A 10 7.24 -14.77 0.74
N MET A 11 7.24 -14.46 -0.56
CA MET A 11 7.89 -15.30 -1.58
C MET A 11 9.25 -14.71 -1.94
N ILE A 12 10.33 -15.50 -1.81
CA ILE A 12 11.69 -15.12 -2.21
C ILE A 12 11.97 -15.81 -3.54
N ALA A 13 12.12 -15.06 -4.63
CA ALA A 13 12.61 -15.57 -5.91
C ALA A 13 14.06 -15.09 -6.12
N GLY A 14 15.03 -16.00 -5.99
CA GLY A 14 16.43 -15.74 -6.34
C GLY A 14 16.76 -16.30 -7.72
N ILE A 15 17.25 -15.46 -8.64
CA ILE A 15 17.84 -15.90 -9.92
C ILE A 15 19.35 -15.92 -9.75
N THR A 16 19.99 -17.08 -9.88
CA THR A 16 21.45 -17.20 -9.94
C THR A 16 21.89 -17.65 -11.32
N SER A 17 22.48 -16.75 -12.12
CA SER A 17 23.28 -17.12 -13.29
C SER A 17 24.72 -16.66 -13.07
N ALA A 18 25.65 -17.61 -13.05
CA ALA A 18 27.08 -17.37 -12.89
C ALA A 18 27.72 -16.97 -14.23
N ASP A 19 28.40 -15.82 -14.28
CA ASP A 19 29.71 -15.61 -14.92
C ASP A 19 30.16 -14.13 -14.81
N ALA A 20 31.44 -13.91 -14.53
CA ALA A 20 32.17 -12.65 -14.28
C ALA A 20 31.73 -11.83 -13.02
N ALA A 21 32.57 -11.86 -11.98
CA ALA A 21 32.34 -11.22 -10.68
C ALA A 21 32.44 -9.69 -10.71
N PHE A 22 31.42 -9.03 -11.26
CA PHE A 22 30.95 -7.78 -10.66
C PHE A 22 30.07 -8.20 -9.48
N ALA A 23 30.25 -7.58 -8.30
CA ALA A 23 29.32 -7.79 -7.20
C ALA A 23 27.94 -7.33 -7.70
N ALA A 24 27.04 -8.29 -7.94
CA ALA A 24 25.70 -8.00 -8.40
C ALA A 24 24.88 -7.50 -7.23
N ASP A 25 24.00 -6.52 -7.48
CA ASP A 25 23.04 -6.08 -6.48
C ASP A 25 22.17 -7.27 -6.02
N THR A 26 21.92 -7.34 -4.72
CA THR A 26 20.97 -8.30 -4.15
C THR A 26 19.59 -7.65 -4.10
N THR A 27 18.55 -8.31 -4.60
CA THR A 27 17.17 -7.78 -4.58
C THR A 27 16.19 -8.70 -3.87
N ALA A 28 15.14 -8.12 -3.29
CA ALA A 28 14.02 -8.83 -2.69
C ALA A 28 12.70 -8.07 -2.92
N GLN A 29 11.60 -8.81 -3.03
CA GLN A 29 10.28 -8.23 -3.30
C GLN A 29 9.24 -8.73 -2.28
N ALA A 30 8.29 -7.89 -1.91
CA ALA A 30 7.17 -8.25 -1.05
C ALA A 30 5.90 -7.48 -1.45
N VAL A 31 4.73 -8.05 -1.17
CA VAL A 31 3.43 -7.39 -1.40
C VAL A 31 2.68 -7.28 -0.07
N ALA A 32 2.27 -6.06 0.27
CA ALA A 32 1.36 -5.78 1.38
C ALA A 32 -0.06 -5.56 0.83
N THR A 33 -1.04 -6.25 1.42
CA THR A 33 -2.45 -6.17 1.00
C THR A 33 -3.32 -5.76 2.16
N TRP A 34 -4.15 -4.74 1.96
CA TRP A 34 -5.18 -4.31 2.89
C TRP A 34 -6.56 -4.56 2.30
N SER A 35 -7.40 -5.29 3.03
CA SER A 35 -8.83 -5.35 2.71
C SER A 35 -9.47 -4.02 3.06
N ALA A 36 -10.23 -3.48 2.10
CA ALA A 36 -10.83 -2.17 2.15
C ALA A 36 -12.34 -2.24 1.95
N THR A 37 -13.08 -1.45 2.72
CA THR A 37 -14.53 -1.28 2.58
C THR A 37 -14.87 0.20 2.50
N ALA A 38 -15.77 0.59 1.60
CA ALA A 38 -16.31 1.93 1.56
C ALA A 38 -17.82 1.86 1.71
N LYS A 39 -18.40 2.75 2.53
CA LYS A 39 -19.84 2.80 2.76
C LYS A 39 -20.38 4.20 2.49
N LYS A 40 -21.41 4.27 1.64
CA LYS A 40 -22.27 5.45 1.45
C LYS A 40 -23.66 5.11 1.97
N ASP A 41 -24.07 5.84 3.00
CA ASP A 41 -25.37 5.67 3.66
C ASP A 41 -25.82 7.04 4.14
N THR A 42 -26.72 7.64 3.35
CA THR A 42 -27.26 8.98 3.57
C THR A 42 -28.62 8.94 4.30
N SER A 43 -29.21 7.75 4.43
CA SER A 43 -30.52 7.55 5.07
C SER A 43 -30.43 7.29 6.57
N SER A 44 -29.33 6.70 7.04
CA SER A 44 -29.17 6.30 8.44
C SER A 44 -28.69 7.44 9.33
N LYS A 45 -29.31 7.58 10.51
CA LYS A 45 -28.94 8.59 11.52
C LYS A 45 -27.65 8.26 12.31
N LEU A 46 -27.13 7.03 12.20
CA LEU A 46 -25.92 6.57 12.88
C LEU A 46 -25.22 5.49 12.04
N VAL A 47 -23.91 5.64 11.84
CA VAL A 47 -23.04 4.66 11.18
C VAL A 47 -21.84 4.36 12.08
N VAL A 48 -21.49 3.08 12.23
CA VAL A 48 -20.36 2.60 13.06
C VAL A 48 -19.50 1.64 12.23
N THR A 49 -18.18 1.83 12.28
CA THR A 49 -17.23 1.18 11.38
C THR A 49 -16.03 0.59 12.15
N PRO A 50 -15.65 -0.69 11.94
CA PRO A 50 -14.54 -1.33 12.63
C PRO A 50 -13.15 -0.98 12.04
N LEU A 51 -12.13 -0.87 12.90
CA LEU A 51 -10.82 -0.24 12.64
C LEU A 51 -9.65 -1.19 12.21
N GLY A 52 -9.91 -2.47 11.97
CA GLY A 52 -8.85 -3.45 11.61
C GLY A 52 -8.57 -3.59 10.11
N SER A 53 -9.39 -2.94 9.28
CA SER A 53 -9.39 -2.92 7.82
C SER A 53 -9.54 -1.47 7.37
N LEU A 54 -9.05 -1.09 6.18
CA LEU A 54 -9.26 0.27 5.68
C LEU A 54 -10.77 0.46 5.50
N SER A 55 -11.33 1.49 6.14
CA SER A 55 -12.76 1.76 5.98
C SER A 55 -13.05 3.22 5.72
N PHE A 56 -13.77 3.47 4.63
CA PHE A 56 -14.05 4.79 4.10
C PHE A 56 -15.53 5.11 4.32
N GLN A 57 -15.80 6.21 5.02
CA GLN A 57 -17.16 6.68 5.22
C GLN A 57 -17.41 7.91 4.35
N TYR A 58 -18.50 7.90 3.58
CA TYR A 58 -18.97 9.10 2.88
C TYR A 58 -19.52 10.11 3.89
N ALA A 59 -19.09 11.37 3.75
CA ALA A 59 -19.54 12.51 4.53
C ALA A 59 -20.25 13.52 3.61
N GLU A 60 -21.56 13.63 3.77
CA GLU A 60 -22.42 14.47 2.91
C GLU A 60 -22.02 15.95 2.93
N GLY A 61 -21.63 16.49 4.09
CA GLY A 61 -21.25 17.90 4.24
C GLY A 61 -20.03 18.34 3.42
N VAL A 62 -19.18 17.40 2.99
CA VAL A 62 -18.01 17.65 2.14
C VAL A 62 -18.07 16.90 0.81
N LYS A 63 -19.18 16.20 0.56
CA LYS A 63 -19.41 15.34 -0.62
C LYS A 63 -18.25 14.39 -0.93
N GLY A 64 -17.62 13.81 0.09
CA GLY A 64 -16.41 13.02 -0.07
C GLY A 64 -16.24 11.94 0.98
N PHE A 65 -15.32 11.02 0.73
CA PHE A 65 -14.97 9.96 1.66
C PHE A 65 -13.84 10.39 2.62
N SER A 66 -13.86 9.86 3.84
CA SER A 66 -12.76 10.01 4.81
C SER A 66 -11.43 9.47 4.29
N THR A 67 -10.29 10.02 4.75
CA THR A 67 -8.95 9.43 4.54
C THR A 67 -8.63 8.44 5.66
N GLN A 68 -7.90 7.37 5.36
CA GLN A 68 -7.45 6.36 6.32
C GLN A 68 -5.94 6.24 6.34
N LYS A 69 -5.36 5.91 7.50
CA LYS A 69 -3.95 5.53 7.62
C LYS A 69 -3.83 4.01 7.77
N GLY A 70 -3.09 3.37 6.88
CA GLY A 70 -2.77 1.94 6.98
C GLY A 70 -1.32 1.76 7.37
N LEU A 71 -1.09 1.19 8.56
CA LEU A 71 0.25 0.86 9.05
C LEU A 71 0.80 -0.36 8.30
N PHE A 72 2.12 -0.38 8.10
CA PHE A 72 2.88 -1.54 7.67
C PHE A 72 4.16 -1.69 8.49
N ASP A 73 4.63 -2.93 8.61
CA ASP A 73 5.93 -3.27 9.16
C ASP A 73 6.83 -3.75 8.01
N VAL A 74 8.08 -3.28 8.00
CA VAL A 74 9.13 -3.70 7.09
C VAL A 74 10.20 -4.40 7.90
N ALA A 75 10.57 -5.60 7.50
CA ALA A 75 11.60 -6.39 8.15
C ALA A 75 12.59 -6.93 7.11
N VAL A 76 13.82 -6.44 7.13
CA VAL A 76 14.87 -6.86 6.18
C VAL A 76 16.00 -7.60 6.89
N GLU A 77 16.63 -8.55 6.20
CA GLU A 77 17.90 -9.14 6.64
C GLU A 77 19.03 -8.23 6.15
N GLY A 78 19.97 -7.87 7.03
CA GLY A 78 21.08 -7.03 6.62
C GLY A 78 22.17 -7.82 5.88
N ASP A 79 22.77 -7.17 4.88
CA ASP A 79 23.90 -7.67 4.09
C ASP A 79 25.16 -6.88 4.47
N ALA A 80 26.05 -7.51 5.24
CA ALA A 80 27.27 -6.86 5.74
C ALA A 80 28.25 -6.41 4.64
N THR A 81 28.06 -6.85 3.39
CA THR A 81 28.87 -6.40 2.26
C THR A 81 28.28 -5.21 1.52
N ALA A 82 27.01 -4.87 1.79
CA ALA A 82 26.33 -3.78 1.13
C ALA A 82 26.88 -2.40 1.54
N THR A 83 27.14 -1.58 0.54
CA THR A 83 27.54 -0.16 0.63
C THR A 83 26.38 0.79 0.35
N GLY A 84 25.25 0.29 -0.17
CA GLY A 84 24.02 1.06 -0.37
C GLY A 84 22.75 0.22 -0.24
N PHE A 85 21.64 0.88 0.05
CA PHE A 85 20.31 0.27 0.12
C PHE A 85 19.24 1.17 -0.47
N LYS A 86 18.33 0.57 -1.23
CA LYS A 86 17.16 1.23 -1.80
C LYS A 86 15.92 0.41 -1.50
N LEU A 87 14.84 1.09 -1.09
CA LEU A 87 13.51 0.51 -0.93
C LEU A 87 12.53 1.37 -1.74
N THR A 88 11.83 0.76 -2.67
CA THR A 88 10.76 1.40 -3.45
C THR A 88 9.42 0.74 -3.20
N SER A 89 8.36 1.41 -3.62
CA SER A 89 7.01 0.84 -3.60
C SER A 89 6.21 1.20 -4.85
N ARG A 90 5.28 0.31 -5.22
CA ARG A 90 4.42 0.45 -6.40
C ARG A 90 3.02 -0.09 -6.12
N LEU A 91 2.01 0.60 -6.61
CA LEU A 91 0.61 0.17 -6.45
C LEU A 91 0.30 -0.98 -7.42
N LEU A 92 -0.33 -2.04 -6.96
CA LEU A 92 -0.76 -3.16 -7.81
C LEU A 92 -2.27 -3.11 -8.05
N THR A 93 -3.05 -3.21 -6.98
CA THR A 93 -4.51 -3.22 -7.01
C THR A 93 -5.04 -2.11 -6.12
N ASN A 94 -6.15 -1.50 -6.54
CA ASN A 94 -6.74 -0.38 -5.79
C ASN A 94 -8.23 -0.15 -6.08
N THR A 95 -8.92 -1.14 -6.64
CA THR A 95 -10.32 -1.00 -7.06
C THR A 95 -11.21 -1.74 -6.07
N LEU A 96 -12.18 -1.03 -5.50
CA LEU A 96 -13.27 -1.62 -4.72
C LEU A 96 -14.50 -1.73 -5.61
N THR A 97 -15.22 -2.85 -5.55
CA THR A 97 -16.43 -3.08 -6.34
C THR A 97 -17.64 -3.14 -5.43
N ALA A 98 -18.75 -2.56 -5.88
CA ALA A 98 -20.02 -2.58 -5.16
C ALA A 98 -20.52 -4.02 -5.00
N ILE A 99 -21.01 -4.35 -3.80
CA ILE A 99 -21.50 -5.71 -3.49
C ILE A 99 -22.95 -5.94 -3.94
N ASP A 100 -23.62 -4.92 -4.47
CA ASP A 100 -25.03 -4.92 -4.87
C ASP A 100 -25.27 -5.33 -6.33
N ASN A 101 -24.23 -5.80 -7.03
CA ASN A 101 -24.22 -6.15 -8.46
C ASN A 101 -24.46 -4.99 -9.42
N SER A 102 -24.42 -3.73 -8.98
CA SER A 102 -24.48 -2.55 -9.86
C SER A 102 -23.29 -2.45 -10.81
N GLY A 103 -22.17 -3.12 -10.49
CA GLY A 103 -20.90 -2.96 -11.19
C GLY A 103 -20.13 -1.70 -10.80
N SER A 104 -20.72 -0.81 -9.98
CA SER A 104 -20.07 0.42 -9.52
C SER A 104 -18.72 0.13 -8.86
N THR A 105 -17.75 1.00 -9.11
CA THR A 105 -16.40 0.88 -8.52
C THR A 105 -15.97 2.16 -7.82
N LEU A 106 -15.04 2.00 -6.87
CA LEU A 106 -14.27 3.09 -6.27
C LEU A 106 -12.78 2.80 -6.46
N GLU A 107 -12.02 3.83 -6.78
CA GLU A 107 -10.56 3.75 -6.87
C GLU A 107 -9.93 4.38 -5.63
N ILE A 108 -8.99 3.64 -5.03
CA ILE A 108 -8.26 4.08 -3.83
C ILE A 108 -6.89 4.60 -4.26
N GLY A 109 -6.61 5.86 -3.95
CA GLY A 109 -5.27 6.43 -4.03
C GLY A 109 -4.48 6.07 -2.78
N VAL A 110 -3.19 5.78 -2.97
CA VAL A 110 -2.23 5.53 -1.91
C VAL A 110 -1.16 6.60 -1.96
N SER A 111 -0.76 7.12 -0.81
CA SER A 111 0.30 8.11 -0.70
C SER A 111 1.22 7.86 0.48
N TYR A 112 2.49 8.20 0.31
CA TYR A 112 3.53 8.15 1.32
C TYR A 112 4.12 9.55 1.50
N ASN A 113 4.00 10.12 2.71
CA ASN A 113 4.46 11.48 3.01
C ASN A 113 3.99 12.55 2.01
N GLY A 114 2.81 12.37 1.43
CA GLY A 114 2.21 13.29 0.46
C GLY A 114 2.52 12.98 -1.01
N GLU A 115 3.47 12.08 -1.29
CA GLU A 115 3.76 11.60 -2.64
C GLU A 115 2.85 10.43 -3.01
N LYS A 116 2.34 10.40 -4.25
CA LYS A 116 1.46 9.33 -4.71
C LYS A 116 2.26 8.06 -5.00
N ILE A 117 1.70 6.91 -4.61
CA ILE A 117 2.16 5.59 -5.06
C ILE A 117 1.32 5.21 -6.27
N GLU A 118 1.97 5.04 -7.42
CA GLU A 118 1.29 4.79 -8.70
C GLU A 118 1.51 3.35 -9.18
N LYS A 119 0.74 2.93 -10.20
CA LYS A 119 0.89 1.60 -10.81
C LYS A 119 2.03 1.51 -11.82
N THR A 120 2.45 2.65 -12.34
CA THR A 120 3.33 2.75 -13.52
C THR A 120 4.75 3.17 -13.18
N SER A 121 5.03 3.49 -11.92
CA SER A 121 6.31 4.02 -11.47
C SER A 121 6.58 3.61 -10.02
N ASP A 122 7.87 3.51 -9.70
CA ASP A 122 8.33 3.25 -8.34
C ASP A 122 8.46 4.54 -7.55
N THR A 123 7.82 4.59 -6.39
CA THR A 123 8.05 5.64 -5.41
C THR A 123 9.15 5.22 -4.46
N THR A 124 10.17 6.06 -4.28
CA THR A 124 11.31 5.77 -3.40
C THR A 124 10.94 6.03 -1.94
N LEU A 125 11.09 5.02 -1.08
CA LEU A 125 10.88 5.11 0.37
C LEU A 125 12.22 5.31 1.11
N ILE A 126 13.25 4.55 0.73
CA ILE A 126 14.63 4.68 1.21
C ILE A 126 15.55 4.67 0.01
N ASP A 127 16.56 5.54 0.01
CA ASP A 127 17.69 5.52 -0.90
C ASP A 127 18.90 6.10 -0.16
N THR A 128 19.73 5.23 0.40
CA THR A 128 20.86 5.66 1.24
C THR A 128 21.96 6.35 0.43
N TYR A 129 22.06 6.07 -0.87
CA TYR A 129 23.02 6.72 -1.75
C TYR A 129 22.65 8.19 -1.97
N ASN A 130 21.36 8.45 -2.15
CA ASN A 130 20.82 9.80 -2.34
C ASN A 130 20.39 10.49 -1.01
N GLY A 131 20.69 9.89 0.14
CA GLY A 131 20.43 10.46 1.47
C GLY A 131 18.96 10.42 1.92
N SER A 132 18.09 9.66 1.24
CA SER A 132 16.71 9.46 1.66
C SER A 132 16.62 8.31 2.67
N ASN A 133 16.52 8.63 3.96
CA ASN A 133 16.55 7.63 5.03
C ASN A 133 15.17 7.09 5.43
N GLY A 134 14.10 7.46 4.71
CA GLY A 134 12.77 6.89 4.91
C GLY A 134 12.06 7.23 6.23
N GLY A 135 12.44 8.30 6.92
CA GLY A 135 11.67 8.80 8.07
C GLY A 135 11.52 7.78 9.20
N ASN A 136 10.30 7.27 9.44
CA ASN A 136 10.07 6.24 10.46
C ASN A 136 10.75 4.90 10.09
N LEU A 137 11.07 4.69 8.82
CA LEU A 137 11.83 3.53 8.33
C LEU A 137 13.36 3.66 8.49
N ASN A 138 13.86 4.74 9.10
CA ASN A 138 15.31 5.00 9.23
C ASN A 138 16.10 3.87 9.94
N ALA A 139 15.45 3.08 10.79
CA ALA A 139 16.11 1.90 11.36
C ALA A 139 16.59 0.93 10.26
N ILE A 140 15.81 0.74 9.18
CA ILE A 140 16.21 -0.06 8.01
C ILE A 140 17.41 0.58 7.30
N ALA A 141 17.33 1.89 7.00
CA ALA A 141 18.40 2.64 6.34
C ALA A 141 19.73 2.64 7.12
N SER A 142 19.68 2.49 8.44
CA SER A 142 20.87 2.42 9.31
C SER A 142 21.35 0.99 9.58
N GLY A 143 20.52 -0.01 9.31
CA GLY A 143 20.74 -1.41 9.67
C GLY A 143 20.94 -2.36 8.49
N TYR A 144 20.70 -1.91 7.25
CA TYR A 144 20.74 -2.74 6.04
C TYR A 144 22.08 -3.47 5.82
N ASN A 145 23.18 -2.97 6.38
CA ASN A 145 24.52 -3.54 6.23
C ASN A 145 25.10 -4.13 7.52
N ARG A 146 24.23 -4.52 8.45
CA ARG A 146 24.62 -5.20 9.68
C ARG A 146 24.12 -6.62 9.65
N SER A 147 24.82 -7.52 10.33
CA SER A 147 24.32 -8.89 10.48
C SER A 147 23.01 -8.90 11.29
N GLY A 148 22.04 -9.67 10.81
CA GLY A 148 20.76 -9.89 11.46
C GLY A 148 19.61 -9.06 10.88
N ARG A 149 18.39 -9.36 11.37
CA ARG A 149 17.17 -8.66 10.96
C ARG A 149 17.04 -7.29 11.59
N VAL A 150 16.62 -6.32 10.78
CA VAL A 150 16.17 -5.00 11.23
C VAL A 150 14.73 -4.77 10.82
N THR A 151 13.95 -4.15 11.70
CA THR A 151 12.52 -3.92 11.53
C THR A 151 12.16 -2.45 11.76
N ALA A 152 11.21 -1.93 11.00
CA ALA A 152 10.65 -0.61 11.21
C ALA A 152 9.19 -0.57 10.75
N GLN A 153 8.42 0.39 11.28
CA GLN A 153 7.02 0.58 10.90
C GLN A 153 6.82 1.97 10.32
N ASP A 154 5.93 2.07 9.34
CA ASP A 154 5.42 3.34 8.85
C ASP A 154 3.97 3.20 8.37
N ALA A 155 3.45 4.24 7.71
CA ALA A 155 2.08 4.30 7.26
C ALA A 155 1.94 4.86 5.85
N PHE A 156 0.99 4.31 5.09
CA PHE A 156 0.43 5.00 3.93
C PHE A 156 -0.87 5.72 4.30
N ALA A 157 -1.15 6.82 3.61
CA ALA A 157 -2.46 7.44 3.59
C ALA A 157 -3.26 6.96 2.37
N PHE A 158 -4.47 6.49 2.63
CA PHE A 158 -5.40 5.97 1.64
C PHE A 158 -6.61 6.89 1.52
N ALA A 159 -7.04 7.18 0.29
CA ALA A 159 -8.20 8.00 0.03
C ALA A 159 -8.95 7.50 -1.20
N VAL A 160 -10.26 7.71 -1.27
CA VAL A 160 -11.01 7.51 -2.52
C VAL A 160 -10.65 8.66 -3.47
N VAL A 161 -10.12 8.32 -4.65
CA VAL A 161 -9.64 9.30 -5.64
C VAL A 161 -10.44 9.30 -6.93
N GLY A 162 -11.30 8.31 -7.12
CA GLY A 162 -12.17 8.20 -8.29
C GLY A 162 -13.11 7.00 -8.17
N GLY A 163 -13.78 6.68 -9.26
CA GLY A 163 -14.68 5.54 -9.35
C GLY A 163 -15.61 5.60 -10.55
N THR A 164 -16.53 4.65 -10.61
CA THR A 164 -17.54 4.55 -11.67
C THR A 164 -18.93 4.26 -11.09
N THR A 165 -19.99 4.70 -11.78
CA THR A 165 -21.37 4.39 -11.35
C THR A 165 -21.80 2.97 -11.71
N ASP A 166 -21.18 2.33 -12.70
CA ASP A 166 -21.63 1.04 -13.27
C ASP A 166 -20.47 0.13 -13.72
N GLY A 167 -19.23 0.47 -13.35
CA GLY A 167 -18.01 -0.22 -13.80
C GLY A 167 -17.37 0.41 -15.04
N THR A 168 -18.06 1.33 -15.71
CA THR A 168 -17.57 1.94 -16.95
C THR A 168 -17.66 3.47 -16.95
N LYS A 169 -18.77 4.04 -16.51
CA LYS A 169 -18.99 5.49 -16.48
C LYS A 169 -18.26 6.11 -15.30
N ALA A 170 -17.18 6.84 -15.59
CA ALA A 170 -16.42 7.57 -14.58
C ALA A 170 -17.28 8.60 -13.83
N LEU A 171 -16.98 8.78 -12.54
CA LEU A 171 -17.64 9.75 -11.68
C LEU A 171 -17.15 11.17 -11.94
N SER A 172 -18.09 12.11 -11.98
CA SER A 172 -17.83 13.55 -11.88
C SER A 172 -18.00 14.08 -10.45
N ASP A 173 -18.91 13.50 -9.67
CA ASP A 173 -19.16 13.80 -8.26
C ASP A 173 -19.52 12.49 -7.53
N TYR A 174 -19.02 12.30 -6.30
CA TYR A 174 -19.35 11.12 -5.48
C TYR A 174 -20.82 11.09 -5.04
N SER A 175 -21.54 12.22 -5.09
CA SER A 175 -22.98 12.24 -4.81
C SER A 175 -23.79 11.44 -5.82
N ASP A 176 -23.25 11.23 -7.03
CA ASP A 176 -23.90 10.49 -8.11
C ASP A 176 -23.89 8.97 -7.89
N LEU A 177 -23.14 8.49 -6.89
CA LEU A 177 -23.14 7.09 -6.50
C LEU A 177 -24.45 6.71 -5.79
N PRO A 178 -24.98 5.51 -6.04
CA PRO A 178 -26.06 4.97 -5.21
C PRO A 178 -25.58 4.79 -3.77
N ASP A 179 -26.50 4.74 -2.82
CA ASP A 179 -26.14 4.29 -1.47
C ASP A 179 -25.77 2.81 -1.53
N GLY A 180 -24.69 2.42 -0.86
CA GLY A 180 -24.08 1.12 -1.08
C GLY A 180 -22.80 0.86 -0.28
N ILE A 181 -22.28 -0.36 -0.48
CA ILE A 181 -21.02 -0.83 0.09
C ILE A 181 -20.13 -1.32 -1.05
N TRP A 182 -18.89 -0.83 -1.08
CA TRP A 182 -17.84 -1.32 -1.97
C TRP A 182 -16.80 -2.07 -1.16
N SER A 183 -16.29 -3.16 -1.72
CA SER A 183 -15.25 -3.96 -1.09
C SER A 183 -14.21 -4.39 -2.11
N GLY A 184 -12.97 -4.55 -1.66
CA GLY A 184 -11.87 -5.00 -2.48
C GLY A 184 -10.56 -4.95 -1.70
N ASP A 185 -9.48 -5.35 -2.37
CA ASP A 185 -8.15 -5.31 -1.81
C ASP A 185 -7.35 -4.17 -2.46
N VAL A 186 -6.56 -3.49 -1.62
CA VAL A 186 -5.54 -2.54 -2.07
C VAL A 186 -4.19 -3.16 -1.77
N SER A 187 -3.38 -3.38 -2.81
CA SER A 187 -2.07 -4.04 -2.70
C SER A 187 -0.95 -3.14 -3.17
N VAL A 188 0.10 -3.04 -2.38
CA VAL A 188 1.33 -2.29 -2.67
C VAL A 188 2.50 -3.26 -2.67
N GLU A 189 3.24 -3.28 -3.76
CA GLU A 189 4.52 -3.96 -3.93
C GLU A 189 5.64 -3.13 -3.31
N PHE A 190 6.61 -3.81 -2.74
CA PHE A 190 7.84 -3.24 -2.20
C PHE A 190 9.03 -3.99 -2.80
N ASP A 191 10.01 -3.24 -3.29
CA ASP A 191 11.26 -3.78 -3.83
C ASP A 191 12.43 -3.23 -3.05
N ALA A 192 13.27 -4.12 -2.52
CA ALA A 192 14.47 -3.81 -1.77
C ALA A 192 15.70 -4.21 -2.57
N THR A 193 16.70 -3.32 -2.64
CA THR A 193 17.96 -3.53 -3.34
C THR A 193 19.12 -3.19 -2.42
N TRP A 194 20.07 -4.12 -2.28
CA TRP A 194 21.36 -3.92 -1.64
C TRP A 194 22.45 -3.83 -2.71
N THR A 195 23.22 -2.76 -2.66
CA THR A 195 24.36 -2.53 -3.56
C THR A 195 25.65 -2.80 -2.81
N SER A 196 26.59 -3.54 -3.42
CA SER A 196 27.91 -3.87 -2.86
C SER A 196 29.01 -2.98 -3.45
#